data_AF-A0AAW6U3Z4-F1
#
_entry.id   AF-A0AAW6U3Z4-F1
#
_cell.length_a   1.000
_cell.length_b   1.000
_cell.length_c   1.000
_cell.angle_alpha   90.00
_cell.angle_beta   90.00
_cell.angle_gamma   90.00
#
_symmetry.space_group_name_H-M   'P 1'
#
loop_
_entity.id
_entity.type
_entity.pdbx_description
1 polymer ?
#
loop_
_entity_poly.entity_id
_entity_poly.type
_entity_poly.pdbx_seq_one_letter_code
_entity_poly.pdbx_strand_id
1 'polypeptide(L)'
;MYKIYCAGPLFNPKEREEMGQIASTLEDAGYSVFLPQRDGLEFAELFPWFQQKGIPAAEAQRILNMAIFSLDVFQIMDSQGLVLNMNGRVPDEGAMVEAGIAWAHNKAVVIFRSDRRSLIEGNCNPLVLGLSDFSCIDSYDGIPGAFETKFAIMAEHNLLARAHGFEAATASGREISSYLASERSRGDIAELLIDLFKERICQVFEDVKGSCSQADMQP
;
A
#
# COMPACT_ATOMS: atom_id res chain seq x y z
N MET A 1 -5.05 -10.14 16.89
CA MET A 1 -5.73 -9.01 16.21
C MET A 1 -4.68 -8.34 15.35
N TYR A 2 -4.94 -8.17 14.04
CA TYR A 2 -3.97 -7.53 13.15
C TYR A 2 -4.07 -6.00 13.28
N LYS A 3 -2.92 -5.33 13.21
CA LYS A 3 -2.81 -3.88 13.18
C LYS A 3 -2.57 -3.38 11.76
N ILE A 4 -3.32 -2.36 11.35
CA ILE A 4 -3.27 -1.76 10.02
C ILE A 4 -2.84 -0.29 10.14
N TYR A 5 -1.82 0.10 9.38
CA TYR A 5 -1.43 1.50 9.19
C TYR A 5 -2.26 2.13 8.08
N CYS A 6 -2.88 3.30 8.32
CA CYS A 6 -3.63 4.03 7.31
C CYS A 6 -2.78 5.13 6.67
N ALA A 7 -2.28 4.88 5.46
CA ALA A 7 -1.47 5.81 4.68
C ALA A 7 -2.33 6.56 3.66
N GLY A 8 -2.29 7.89 3.66
CA GLY A 8 -3.05 8.70 2.72
C GLY A 8 -3.04 10.20 3.07
N PRO A 9 -3.63 11.03 2.20
CA PRO A 9 -3.63 12.47 2.39
C PRO A 9 -4.45 12.87 3.63
N LEU A 10 -4.01 13.92 4.32
CA LEU A 10 -4.64 14.41 5.57
C LEU A 10 -4.62 15.93 5.71
N PHE A 11 -4.39 16.66 4.62
CA PHE A 11 -4.08 18.10 4.64
C PHE A 11 -5.32 18.99 4.66
N ASN A 12 -6.48 18.46 4.25
CA ASN A 12 -7.75 19.18 4.30
C ASN A 12 -8.85 18.38 5.01
N PRO A 13 -9.96 19.03 5.40
CA PRO A 13 -11.04 18.35 6.13
C PRO A 13 -11.63 17.14 5.41
N LYS A 14 -11.72 17.19 4.06
CA LYS A 14 -12.31 16.10 3.29
C LYS A 14 -11.37 14.89 3.22
N GLU A 15 -10.08 15.13 3.06
CA GLU A 15 -9.05 14.09 3.13
C GLU A 15 -9.03 13.43 4.53
N ARG A 16 -9.10 14.23 5.61
CA ARG A 16 -9.15 13.69 6.98
C ARG A 16 -10.42 12.88 7.24
N GLU A 17 -11.57 13.34 6.75
CA GLU A 17 -12.85 12.61 6.83
C GLU A 17 -12.77 11.26 6.13
N GLU A 18 -12.20 11.23 4.93
CA GLU A 18 -12.04 10.01 4.13
C GLU A 18 -11.11 9.00 4.80
N MET A 19 -9.96 9.46 5.28
CA MET A 19 -9.03 8.62 6.05
C MET A 19 -9.66 8.13 7.37
N GLY A 20 -10.50 8.94 8.01
CA GLY A 20 -11.29 8.52 9.16
C GLY A 20 -12.29 7.43 8.81
N GLN A 21 -12.98 7.53 7.67
CA GLN A 21 -13.91 6.51 7.19
C GLN A 21 -13.21 5.16 6.92
N ILE A 22 -12.02 5.19 6.31
CA ILE A 22 -11.20 3.98 6.13
C ILE A 22 -10.85 3.35 7.48
N ALA A 23 -10.38 4.15 8.43
CA ALA A 23 -10.02 3.69 9.77
C ALA A 23 -11.22 3.06 10.49
N SER A 24 -12.38 3.73 10.52
CA SER A 24 -13.59 3.20 11.15
C SER A 24 -14.05 1.91 10.50
N THR A 25 -13.99 1.80 9.17
CA THR A 25 -14.37 0.56 8.46
C THR A 25 -13.51 -0.63 8.87
N LEU A 26 -12.21 -0.41 9.05
CA LEU A 26 -11.28 -1.43 9.54
C LEU A 26 -11.52 -1.76 11.03
N GLU A 27 -11.75 -0.75 11.86
CA GLU A 27 -12.03 -0.93 13.30
C GLU A 27 -13.32 -1.72 13.53
N ASP A 28 -14.38 -1.42 12.77
CA ASP A 28 -15.67 -2.13 12.81
C ASP A 28 -15.54 -3.60 12.38
N ALA A 29 -14.58 -3.90 11.50
CA ALA A 29 -14.22 -5.26 11.11
C ALA A 29 -13.28 -5.97 12.11
N GLY A 30 -12.93 -5.33 13.23
CA GLY A 30 -12.11 -5.93 14.29
C GLY A 30 -10.60 -5.82 14.07
N TYR A 31 -10.14 -4.91 13.22
CA TYR A 31 -8.71 -4.56 13.13
C TYR A 31 -8.33 -3.48 14.15
N SER A 32 -7.09 -3.49 14.62
CA SER A 32 -6.51 -2.32 15.28
C SER A 32 -5.98 -1.38 14.20
N VAL A 33 -6.15 -0.08 14.35
CA VAL A 33 -5.72 0.90 13.35
C VAL A 33 -4.76 1.92 13.95
N PHE A 34 -3.71 2.27 13.20
CA PHE A 34 -2.96 3.51 13.40
C PHE A 34 -3.34 4.49 12.29
N LEU A 35 -3.90 5.63 12.68
CA LEU A 35 -4.31 6.72 11.80
C LEU A 35 -3.45 7.96 12.10
N PRO A 36 -2.52 8.38 11.22
CA PRO A 36 -1.50 9.38 11.56
C PRO A 36 -2.03 10.69 12.13
N GLN A 37 -3.11 11.23 11.58
CA GLN A 37 -3.71 12.49 12.03
C GLN A 37 -4.53 12.39 13.33
N ARG A 38 -4.73 11.17 13.86
CA ARG A 38 -5.43 10.90 15.13
C ARG A 38 -4.45 10.44 16.21
N ASP A 39 -3.52 9.57 15.81
CA ASP A 39 -2.66 8.80 16.72
C ASP A 39 -1.18 9.24 16.66
N GLY A 40 -0.83 10.11 15.71
CA GLY A 40 0.53 10.59 15.46
C GLY A 40 0.88 11.91 16.15
N LEU A 41 1.92 12.59 15.64
CA LEU A 41 2.39 13.87 16.16
C LEU A 41 1.85 15.04 15.33
N GLU A 42 1.02 15.88 15.94
CA GLU A 42 0.51 17.10 15.30
C GLU A 42 1.47 18.28 15.54
N PHE A 43 2.00 18.87 14.45
CA PHE A 43 3.00 19.95 14.51
C PHE A 43 2.51 21.16 15.30
N ALA A 44 1.27 21.56 15.05
CA ALA A 44 0.66 22.73 15.65
C ALA A 44 0.58 22.63 17.18
N GLU A 45 0.51 21.41 17.73
CA GLU A 45 0.38 21.17 19.16
C GLU A 45 1.73 21.20 19.90
N LEU A 46 2.80 20.70 19.26
CA LEU A 46 4.13 20.60 19.87
C LEU A 46 4.96 21.87 19.74
N PHE A 47 4.74 22.65 18.67
CA PHE A 47 5.54 23.84 18.38
C PHE A 47 5.56 24.89 19.52
N PRO A 48 4.44 25.22 20.19
CA PRO A 48 4.45 26.15 21.32
C PRO A 48 5.33 25.69 22.49
N TRP A 49 5.45 24.37 22.71
CA TRP A 49 6.29 23.82 23.77
C TRP A 49 7.78 23.95 23.46
N PHE A 50 8.17 23.75 22.20
CA PHE A 50 9.56 23.99 21.78
C PHE A 50 9.96 25.46 21.97
N GLN A 51 9.06 26.39 21.63
CA GLN A 51 9.30 27.81 21.85
C GLN A 51 9.45 28.15 23.34
N GLN A 52 8.60 27.58 24.21
CA GLN A 52 8.72 27.75 25.67
C GLN A 52 10.05 27.21 26.23
N LYS A 53 10.64 26.20 25.59
CA LYS A 53 11.96 25.66 25.94
C LYS A 53 13.13 26.45 25.33
N GLY A 54 12.85 27.55 24.63
CA GLY A 54 13.86 28.39 23.99
C GLY A 54 14.46 27.78 22.72
N ILE A 55 13.82 26.75 22.15
CA ILE A 55 14.28 26.12 20.91
C ILE A 55 13.88 27.01 19.72
N PRO A 56 14.83 27.40 18.85
CA PRO A 56 14.54 28.17 17.65
C PRO A 56 13.59 27.41 16.71
N ALA A 57 12.73 28.15 16.00
CA ALA A 57 11.73 27.56 15.10
C ALA A 57 12.31 26.58 14.07
N ALA A 58 13.47 26.90 13.47
CA ALA A 58 14.14 26.04 12.51
C ALA A 58 14.64 24.73 13.13
N GLU A 59 15.07 24.77 14.39
CA GLU A 59 15.51 23.58 15.13
C GLU A 59 14.31 22.74 15.57
N ALA A 60 13.24 23.38 16.05
CA ALA A 60 11.97 22.72 16.36
C ALA A 60 11.40 21.96 15.15
N GLN A 61 11.41 22.58 13.96
CA GLN A 61 11.02 21.93 12.72
C GLN A 61 11.86 20.69 12.43
N ARG A 62 13.18 20.77 12.60
CA ARG A 62 14.08 19.63 12.37
C ARG A 62 13.80 18.49 13.35
N ILE A 63 13.65 18.81 14.63
CA ILE A 63 13.31 17.83 15.68
C ILE A 63 12.02 17.11 15.31
N LEU A 64 11.00 17.88 14.93
CA LEU A 64 9.70 17.32 14.65
C LEU A 64 9.68 16.48 13.35
N ASN A 65 10.37 16.91 12.30
CA ASN A 65 10.52 16.10 11.09
C ASN A 65 11.18 14.75 11.40
N MET A 66 12.22 14.73 12.24
CA MET A 66 12.87 13.49 12.68
C MET A 66 11.92 12.64 13.52
N ALA A 67 11.12 13.25 14.40
CA ALA A 67 10.17 12.55 15.25
C ALA A 67 9.03 11.92 14.44
N ILE A 68 8.43 12.66 13.50
CA ILE A 68 7.39 12.16 12.59
C ILE A 68 7.92 10.97 11.79
N PHE A 69 9.05 11.14 11.10
CA PHE A 69 9.65 10.06 10.32
C PHE A 69 9.94 8.81 11.17
N SER A 70 10.52 9.00 12.37
CA SER A 70 10.82 7.88 13.26
C SER A 70 9.55 7.16 13.74
N LEU A 71 8.51 7.92 14.07
CA LEU A 71 7.22 7.37 14.51
C LEU A 71 6.54 6.61 13.38
N ASP A 72 6.41 7.19 12.18
CA ASP A 72 5.71 6.55 11.07
C ASP A 72 6.42 5.26 10.64
N VAL A 73 7.74 5.28 10.52
CA VAL A 73 8.52 4.05 10.23
C VAL A 73 8.26 3.00 11.31
N PHE A 74 8.27 3.37 12.59
CA PHE A 74 7.97 2.43 13.66
C PHE A 74 6.55 1.87 13.55
N GLN A 75 5.55 2.71 13.31
CA GLN A 75 4.13 2.30 13.27
C GLN A 75 3.82 1.41 12.06
N ILE A 76 4.47 1.65 10.91
CA ILE A 76 4.42 0.75 9.75
C ILE A 76 5.01 -0.62 10.11
N MET A 77 6.18 -0.62 10.79
CA MET A 77 6.86 -1.86 11.15
C MET A 77 6.15 -2.65 12.24
N ASP A 78 5.46 -1.98 13.15
CA ASP A 78 4.61 -2.58 14.21
C ASP A 78 3.26 -3.09 13.66
N SER A 79 2.88 -2.64 12.47
CA SER A 79 1.66 -3.10 11.79
C SER A 79 1.90 -4.40 11.00
N GLN A 80 0.83 -5.13 10.72
CA GLN A 80 0.86 -6.31 9.83
C GLN A 80 0.40 -5.97 8.41
N GLY A 81 -0.38 -4.91 8.27
CA GLY A 81 -0.77 -4.38 6.96
C GLY A 81 -0.75 -2.86 6.92
N LEU A 82 -0.84 -2.34 5.70
CA LEU A 82 -0.98 -0.93 5.38
C LEU A 82 -2.08 -0.78 4.33
N VAL A 83 -3.04 0.11 4.59
CA VAL A 83 -3.98 0.56 3.56
C VAL A 83 -3.45 1.85 2.98
N LEU A 84 -3.35 1.88 1.65
CA LEU A 84 -2.88 3.03 0.89
C LEU A 84 -4.07 3.68 0.19
N ASN A 85 -4.45 4.88 0.63
CA ASN A 85 -5.42 5.70 -0.07
C ASN A 85 -4.77 6.44 -1.24
N MET A 86 -5.19 6.11 -2.46
CA MET A 86 -4.69 6.72 -3.69
C MET A 86 -5.63 7.78 -4.29
N ASN A 87 -6.68 8.19 -3.57
CA ASN A 87 -7.59 9.20 -4.06
C ASN A 87 -6.89 10.57 -4.22
N GLY A 88 -7.37 11.35 -5.19
CA GLY A 88 -6.74 12.59 -5.64
C GLY A 88 -6.21 12.52 -7.07
N ARG A 89 -5.83 13.67 -7.63
CA ARG A 89 -5.28 13.76 -8.99
C ARG A 89 -3.93 13.04 -9.10
N VAL A 90 -3.13 13.14 -8.04
CA VAL A 90 -1.84 12.46 -7.88
C VAL A 90 -1.85 11.88 -6.47
N PRO A 91 -1.39 10.63 -6.26
CA PRO A 91 -1.26 10.07 -4.93
C PRO A 91 -0.34 10.91 -4.04
N ASP A 92 -0.63 10.97 -2.75
CA ASP A 92 0.20 11.63 -1.74
C ASP A 92 1.61 11.02 -1.71
N GLU A 93 2.66 11.85 -1.80
CA GLU A 93 4.02 11.34 -1.84
C GLU A 93 4.47 10.64 -0.55
N GLY A 94 3.98 11.10 0.62
CA GLY A 94 4.26 10.50 1.91
C GLY A 94 3.72 9.07 1.96
N ALA A 95 2.45 8.91 1.65
CA ALA A 95 1.76 7.63 1.60
C ALA A 95 2.41 6.64 0.61
N MET A 96 2.93 7.12 -0.53
CA MET A 96 3.70 6.27 -1.45
C MET A 96 5.00 5.74 -0.81
N VAL A 97 5.74 6.59 -0.07
CA VAL A 97 6.97 6.17 0.62
C VAL A 97 6.65 5.13 1.70
N GLU A 98 5.60 5.38 2.49
CA GLU A 98 5.14 4.48 3.55
C GLU A 98 4.73 3.11 3.00
N ALA A 99 3.96 3.09 1.91
CA ALA A 99 3.57 1.85 1.23
C ALA A 99 4.77 1.09 0.65
N GLY A 100 5.77 1.81 0.12
CA GLY A 100 7.03 1.22 -0.34
C GLY A 100 7.81 0.54 0.79
N ILE A 101 7.92 1.20 1.95
CA ILE A 101 8.55 0.63 3.16
C ILE A 101 7.78 -0.62 3.61
N ALA A 102 6.46 -0.54 3.70
CA ALA A 102 5.61 -1.66 4.10
C ALA A 102 5.79 -2.88 3.18
N TRP A 103 5.75 -2.67 1.86
CA TRP A 103 5.94 -3.74 0.87
C TRP A 103 7.33 -4.37 0.95
N ALA A 104 8.38 -3.54 1.08
CA ALA A 104 9.77 -4.03 1.21
C ALA A 104 9.99 -4.86 2.50
N HIS A 105 9.15 -4.66 3.52
CA HIS A 105 9.18 -5.40 4.79
C HIS A 105 8.08 -6.45 4.91
N ASN A 106 7.56 -6.95 3.77
CA ASN A 106 6.61 -8.06 3.71
C ASN A 106 5.33 -7.78 4.52
N LYS A 107 4.86 -6.53 4.55
CA LYS A 107 3.56 -6.18 5.11
C LYS A 107 2.49 -6.34 4.03
N ALA A 108 1.27 -6.69 4.42
CA ALA A 108 0.14 -6.70 3.49
C ALA A 108 -0.18 -5.26 3.06
N VAL A 109 -0.17 -4.96 1.76
CA VAL A 109 -0.56 -3.63 1.26
C VAL A 109 -1.86 -3.75 0.47
N VAL A 110 -2.88 -3.01 0.90
CA VAL A 110 -4.16 -2.87 0.19
C VAL A 110 -4.26 -1.46 -0.38
N ILE A 111 -4.48 -1.33 -1.68
CA ILE A 111 -4.71 -0.03 -2.31
C ILE A 111 -6.20 0.26 -2.37
N PHE A 112 -6.60 1.39 -1.80
CA PHE A 112 -7.94 1.96 -1.93
C PHE A 112 -7.95 3.13 -2.93
N ARG A 113 -8.88 3.10 -3.88
CA ARG A 113 -9.08 4.15 -4.88
C ARG A 113 -10.52 4.16 -5.39
N SER A 114 -11.31 5.12 -4.94
CA SER A 114 -12.66 5.39 -5.44
C SER A 114 -12.73 6.58 -6.41
N ASP A 115 -11.66 7.37 -6.52
CA ASP A 115 -11.58 8.52 -7.42
C ASP A 115 -11.27 8.11 -8.86
N ARG A 116 -12.09 8.59 -9.80
CA ARG A 116 -12.01 8.28 -11.23
C ARG A 116 -11.16 9.26 -12.05
N ARG A 117 -10.61 10.32 -11.43
CA ARG A 117 -9.89 11.41 -12.12
C ARG A 117 -8.43 11.11 -12.50
N SER A 118 -8.03 9.84 -12.52
CA SER A 118 -6.63 9.43 -12.79
C SER A 118 -6.16 9.65 -14.24
N LEU A 119 -4.84 9.87 -14.40
CA LEU A 119 -4.17 10.36 -15.62
C LEU A 119 -4.14 9.41 -16.85
N ILE A 120 -4.49 8.12 -16.72
CA ILE A 120 -4.26 7.11 -17.78
C ILE A 120 -5.48 6.18 -17.95
N GLU A 121 -6.66 6.69 -18.33
CA GLU A 121 -7.85 5.85 -18.57
C GLU A 121 -8.20 4.89 -17.39
N GLY A 122 -7.82 5.25 -16.15
CA GLY A 122 -7.99 4.38 -14.98
C GLY A 122 -6.79 3.50 -14.61
N ASN A 123 -5.72 3.45 -15.40
CA ASN A 123 -4.48 2.71 -15.08
C ASN A 123 -3.51 3.55 -14.23
N CYS A 124 -3.09 2.99 -13.10
CA CYS A 124 -2.05 3.57 -12.25
C CYS A 124 -0.66 3.11 -12.70
N ASN A 125 0.37 3.82 -12.24
CA ASN A 125 1.76 3.44 -12.48
C ASN A 125 1.99 1.96 -12.01
N PRO A 126 2.57 1.08 -12.85
CA PRO A 126 2.81 -0.32 -12.49
C PRO A 126 3.66 -0.52 -11.23
N LEU A 127 4.57 0.40 -10.91
CA LEU A 127 5.34 0.34 -9.66
C LEU A 127 4.47 0.53 -8.43
N VAL A 128 3.40 1.32 -8.55
CA VAL A 128 2.45 1.55 -7.45
C VAL A 128 1.50 0.37 -7.33
N LEU A 129 0.92 -0.08 -8.46
CA LEU A 129 0.03 -1.24 -8.46
C LEU A 129 0.74 -2.52 -8.00
N GLY A 130 2.03 -2.67 -8.34
CA GLY A 130 2.85 -3.79 -7.88
C GLY A 130 2.96 -3.92 -6.36
N LEU A 131 2.75 -2.82 -5.59
CA LEU A 131 2.77 -2.87 -4.12
C LEU A 131 1.65 -3.74 -3.55
N SER A 132 0.55 -3.91 -4.29
CA SER A 132 -0.64 -4.67 -3.85
C SER A 132 -0.96 -5.84 -4.78
N ASP A 133 0.03 -6.37 -5.49
CA ASP A 133 -0.12 -7.45 -6.46
C ASP A 133 -1.08 -7.10 -7.60
N PHE A 134 -1.04 -5.83 -8.04
CA PHE A 134 -1.86 -5.28 -9.11
C PHE A 134 -3.37 -5.31 -8.82
N SER A 135 -3.76 -5.34 -7.54
CA SER A 135 -5.16 -5.27 -7.10
C SER A 135 -5.51 -3.88 -6.54
N CYS A 136 -6.77 -3.49 -6.64
CA CYS A 136 -7.24 -2.22 -6.09
C CYS A 136 -8.70 -2.35 -5.67
N ILE A 137 -9.07 -1.72 -4.56
CA ILE A 137 -10.42 -1.70 -4.01
C ILE A 137 -10.99 -0.29 -4.17
N ASP A 138 -12.24 -0.18 -4.63
CA ASP A 138 -12.92 1.10 -4.87
C ASP A 138 -14.08 1.38 -3.91
N SER A 139 -14.32 0.48 -2.95
CA SER A 139 -15.34 0.61 -1.90
C SER A 139 -14.73 0.39 -0.51
N TYR A 140 -15.20 1.16 0.49
CA TYR A 140 -14.71 1.02 1.86
C TYR A 140 -14.93 -0.39 2.40
N ASP A 141 -16.13 -0.95 2.18
CA ASP A 141 -16.52 -2.28 2.66
C ASP A 141 -15.66 -3.41 2.08
N GLY A 142 -15.01 -3.19 0.95
CA GLY A 142 -14.08 -4.16 0.35
C GLY A 142 -12.71 -4.20 1.03
N ILE A 143 -12.34 -3.17 1.81
CA ILE A 143 -11.00 -3.05 2.41
C ILE A 143 -10.72 -4.21 3.39
N PRO A 144 -11.63 -4.53 4.35
CA PRO A 144 -11.41 -5.64 5.29
C PRO A 144 -11.21 -7.00 4.59
N GLY A 145 -12.07 -7.34 3.62
CA GLY A 145 -11.98 -8.61 2.89
C GLY A 145 -10.70 -8.74 2.05
N ALA A 146 -10.19 -7.63 1.53
CA ALA A 146 -8.89 -7.61 0.85
C ALA A 146 -7.74 -7.93 1.81
N PHE A 147 -7.78 -7.42 3.05
CA PHE A 147 -6.80 -7.79 4.08
C PHE A 147 -6.90 -9.25 4.51
N GLU A 148 -8.11 -9.77 4.74
CA GLU A 148 -8.32 -11.18 5.07
C GLU A 148 -7.68 -12.10 4.03
N THR A 149 -7.94 -11.81 2.75
CA THR A 149 -7.36 -12.55 1.62
C THR A 149 -5.84 -12.47 1.61
N LYS A 150 -5.27 -11.25 1.73
CA LYS A 150 -3.81 -11.07 1.73
C LYS A 150 -3.14 -11.75 2.92
N PHE A 151 -3.73 -11.68 4.12
CA PHE A 151 -3.18 -12.36 5.29
C PHE A 151 -3.23 -13.88 5.15
N ALA A 152 -4.30 -14.44 4.55
CA ALA A 152 -4.38 -15.87 4.27
C ALA A 152 -3.27 -16.33 3.30
N ILE A 153 -3.08 -15.61 2.19
CA ILE A 153 -2.02 -15.91 1.20
C ILE A 153 -0.64 -15.80 1.84
N MET A 154 -0.40 -14.76 2.63
CA MET A 154 0.89 -14.56 3.33
C MET A 154 1.15 -15.67 4.35
N ALA A 155 0.11 -16.12 5.07
CA ALA A 155 0.23 -17.24 6.00
C ALA A 155 0.60 -18.54 5.25
N GLU A 156 -0.01 -18.82 4.10
CA GLU A 156 0.35 -19.95 3.26
C GLU A 156 1.79 -19.86 2.73
N HIS A 157 2.21 -18.69 2.22
CA HIS A 157 3.57 -18.47 1.73
C HIS A 157 4.62 -18.67 2.81
N ASN A 158 4.34 -18.20 4.04
CA ASN A 158 5.20 -18.43 5.20
C ASN A 158 5.33 -19.93 5.54
N LEU A 159 4.21 -20.67 5.52
CA LEU A 159 4.21 -22.12 5.76
C LEU A 159 5.00 -22.89 4.70
N LEU A 160 4.93 -22.45 3.44
CA LEU A 160 5.61 -23.07 2.30
C LEU A 160 7.04 -22.53 2.07
N ALA A 161 7.54 -21.63 2.92
CA ALA A 161 8.83 -20.95 2.79
C ALA A 161 9.07 -20.33 1.38
N ARG A 162 8.00 -19.77 0.78
CA ARG A 162 8.07 -19.12 -0.53
C ARG A 162 8.68 -17.72 -0.39
N ALA A 163 9.43 -17.30 -1.41
CA ALA A 163 9.99 -15.94 -1.48
C ALA A 163 8.86 -14.90 -1.41
N HIS A 164 9.07 -13.85 -0.62
CA HIS A 164 8.11 -12.75 -0.51
C HIS A 164 8.16 -11.81 -1.71
N GLY A 165 7.18 -10.90 -1.81
CA GLY A 165 7.01 -9.98 -2.96
C GLY A 165 8.29 -9.24 -3.36
N PHE A 166 9.05 -8.73 -2.39
CA PHE A 166 10.30 -8.01 -2.63
C PHE A 166 11.38 -8.88 -3.27
N GLU A 167 11.64 -10.06 -2.71
CA GLU A 167 12.66 -10.99 -3.20
C GLU A 167 12.29 -11.54 -4.57
N ALA A 168 11.02 -11.93 -4.75
CA ALA A 168 10.52 -12.46 -6.01
C ALA A 168 10.56 -11.43 -7.14
N ALA A 169 10.22 -10.16 -6.85
CA ALA A 169 10.34 -9.07 -7.82
C ALA A 169 11.80 -8.80 -8.19
N THR A 170 12.71 -8.83 -7.21
CA THR A 170 14.15 -8.62 -7.45
C THR A 170 14.76 -9.75 -8.28
N ALA A 171 14.38 -11.01 -8.02
CA ALA A 171 14.82 -12.16 -8.81
C ALA A 171 14.36 -12.04 -10.28
N SER A 172 13.06 -11.75 -10.49
CA SER A 172 12.50 -11.55 -11.84
C SER A 172 13.18 -10.38 -12.57
N GLY A 173 13.40 -9.26 -11.86
CA GLY A 173 14.08 -8.09 -12.42
C GLY A 173 15.52 -8.36 -12.83
N ARG A 174 16.25 -9.18 -12.05
CA ARG A 174 17.62 -9.61 -12.40
C ARG A 174 17.63 -10.42 -13.69
N GLU A 175 16.68 -11.33 -13.85
CA GLU A 175 16.59 -12.18 -15.04
C GLU A 175 16.27 -11.35 -16.28
N ILE A 176 15.27 -10.46 -16.20
CA ILE A 176 14.92 -9.52 -17.28
C ILE A 176 16.13 -8.65 -17.65
N SER A 177 16.82 -8.07 -16.65
CA SER A 177 18.00 -7.23 -16.88
C SER A 177 19.14 -8.01 -17.56
N SER A 178 19.38 -9.25 -17.16
CA SER A 178 20.41 -10.11 -17.76
C SER A 178 20.08 -10.42 -19.22
N TYR A 179 18.80 -10.63 -19.52
CA TYR A 179 18.34 -10.91 -20.87
C TYR A 179 18.45 -9.69 -21.79
N LEU A 180 18.05 -8.51 -21.31
CA LEU A 180 18.18 -7.24 -22.04
C LEU A 180 19.64 -6.87 -22.34
N ALA A 181 20.58 -7.29 -21.49
CA ALA A 181 22.01 -7.10 -21.71
C ALA A 181 22.60 -8.06 -22.75
N SER A 182 21.90 -9.16 -23.08
CA SER A 182 22.28 -10.03 -24.18
C SER A 182 21.65 -9.51 -25.48
N GLU A 183 22.39 -9.48 -26.60
CA GLU A 183 21.95 -8.98 -27.92
C GLU A 183 20.86 -9.87 -28.58
N ARG A 184 19.89 -10.36 -27.81
CA ARG A 184 18.79 -11.22 -28.23
C ARG A 184 17.68 -10.42 -28.92
N SER A 185 16.83 -11.13 -29.66
CA SER A 185 15.74 -10.50 -30.39
C SER A 185 14.60 -10.07 -29.45
N ARG A 186 13.73 -9.19 -29.94
CA ARG A 186 12.51 -8.79 -29.20
C ARG A 186 11.54 -9.95 -28.99
N GLY A 187 11.54 -10.96 -29.87
CA GLY A 187 10.71 -12.16 -29.73
C GLY A 187 11.15 -12.99 -28.52
N ASP A 188 12.46 -13.18 -28.38
CA ASP A 188 13.05 -13.92 -27.26
C ASP A 188 12.74 -13.26 -25.91
N ILE A 189 12.68 -11.93 -25.85
CA ILE A 189 12.30 -11.18 -24.64
C ILE A 189 10.82 -11.41 -24.32
N ALA A 190 9.94 -11.41 -25.33
CA ALA A 190 8.52 -11.62 -25.11
C ALA A 190 8.23 -13.02 -24.56
N GLU A 191 8.90 -14.05 -25.07
CA GLU A 191 8.79 -15.42 -24.56
C GLU A 191 9.25 -15.52 -23.10
N LEU A 192 10.40 -14.93 -22.76
CA LEU A 192 10.88 -14.87 -21.38
C LEU A 192 9.84 -14.23 -20.46
N LEU A 193 9.28 -13.08 -20.84
CA LEU A 193 8.29 -12.37 -20.01
C LEU A 193 7.01 -13.19 -19.83
N ILE A 194 6.57 -13.91 -20.88
CA ILE A 194 5.45 -14.84 -20.77
C ILE A 194 5.78 -15.91 -19.74
N ASP A 195 6.91 -16.59 -19.86
CA ASP A 195 7.28 -17.69 -18.98
C ASP A 195 7.45 -17.25 -17.52
N LEU A 196 8.10 -16.10 -17.28
CA LEU A 196 8.30 -15.55 -15.94
C LEU A 196 7.00 -15.20 -15.20
N PHE A 197 6.00 -14.72 -15.93
CA PHE A 197 4.78 -14.17 -15.31
C PHE A 197 3.52 -15.02 -15.52
N LYS A 198 3.60 -16.10 -16.32
CA LYS A 198 2.46 -16.99 -16.63
C LYS A 198 1.77 -17.52 -15.37
N GLU A 199 2.55 -18.00 -14.39
CA GLU A 199 1.99 -18.53 -13.15
C GLU A 199 1.26 -17.46 -12.32
N ARG A 200 1.82 -16.24 -12.24
CA ARG A 200 1.18 -15.11 -11.55
C ARG A 200 -0.11 -14.67 -12.22
N ILE A 201 -0.13 -14.70 -13.56
CA ILE A 201 -1.34 -14.36 -14.33
C ILE A 201 -2.44 -15.39 -14.05
N CYS A 202 -2.12 -16.68 -14.06
CA CYS A 202 -3.11 -17.73 -13.79
C CYS A 202 -3.75 -17.63 -12.40
N GLN A 203 -2.97 -17.29 -11.36
CA GLN A 203 -3.49 -17.12 -9.98
C GLN A 203 -4.49 -15.96 -9.89
N VAL A 204 -4.20 -14.81 -10.52
CA VAL A 204 -5.11 -13.64 -10.53
C VAL A 204 -6.45 -13.97 -11.20
N PHE A 205 -6.46 -14.80 -12.25
CA PHE A 205 -7.69 -15.16 -12.96
C PHE A 205 -8.59 -16.16 -12.21
N GLU A 206 -8.05 -16.94 -11.28
CA GLU A 206 -8.85 -17.84 -10.43
C GLU A 206 -9.54 -17.06 -9.30
N ASP A 207 -8.85 -16.09 -8.69
CA ASP A 207 -9.40 -15.23 -7.63
C ASP A 207 -10.50 -14.27 -8.13
N VAL A 208 -10.36 -13.73 -9.36
CA VAL A 208 -11.39 -12.87 -9.98
C VAL A 208 -12.68 -13.63 -10.31
N LYS A 209 -12.61 -14.94 -10.59
CA LYS A 209 -13.81 -15.77 -10.77
C LYS A 209 -14.53 -16.03 -9.45
N GLY A 210 -13.81 -16.05 -8.32
CA GLY A 210 -14.39 -16.16 -6.98
C GLY A 210 -15.22 -14.92 -6.58
N SER A 211 -14.76 -13.71 -6.95
CA SER A 211 -15.44 -12.45 -6.61
C SER A 211 -16.57 -12.06 -7.57
N CYS A 212 -16.58 -12.58 -8.80
CA CYS A 212 -17.66 -12.33 -9.78
C CYS A 212 -18.88 -13.26 -9.66
N SER A 213 -18.98 -14.09 -8.62
CA SER A 213 -20.11 -15.05 -8.47
C SER A 213 -21.38 -14.46 -7.84
N GLN A 214 -21.40 -13.16 -7.48
CA GLN A 214 -22.60 -12.50 -6.93
C GLN A 214 -22.78 -11.09 -7.51
N ALA A 215 -22.95 -10.99 -8.82
CA ALA A 215 -23.63 -9.84 -9.41
C ALA A 215 -24.43 -10.31 -10.63
N ASP A 216 -25.75 -10.23 -10.47
CA ASP A 216 -26.78 -10.16 -11.50
C ASP A 216 -27.06 -11.43 -12.32
N MET A 217 -27.81 -12.33 -11.67
CA MET A 217 -28.93 -12.99 -12.34
C MET A 217 -30.22 -12.20 -12.09
N GLN A 218 -30.91 -11.92 -13.20
CA GLN A 218 -32.35 -11.60 -13.38
C GLN A 218 -32.69 -10.15 -13.77
N PRO A 219 -33.74 -9.98 -14.60
CA PRO A 219 -33.91 -10.52 -15.95
C PRO A 219 -33.97 -9.41 -17.01
#